data_AF-A0A1G2LCW4-F1
#
_entry.id   AF-A0A1G2LCW4-F1
#
_cell.length_a   1.000
_cell.length_b   1.000
_cell.length_c   1.000
_cell.angle_alpha   90.00
_cell.angle_beta   90.00
_cell.angle_gamma   90.00
#
_symmetry.space_group_name_H-M   'P 1'
#
loop_
_entity.id
_entity.type
_entity.pdbx_description
1 polymer ?
#
loop_
_entity_poly.entity_id
_entity_poly.type
_entity_poly.pdbx_seq_one_letter_code
_entity_poly.pdbx_strand_id
1 'polypeptide(L)'
;MRPSTTTGELKPAEGLGTGKRAGDEKEFLSRIIEEVNERFGTDFTEGDKVFFAELETRLAGNETLSESAKTKTKEALKLVFAHIFEDQLHTMVESNFDIYKKIVENAEFGQFIKEKMFEEVYSKLK
;
A
#
# COMPACT_ATOMS: atom_id res chain seq x y z
N MET A 1 45.66 -5.17 -29.32
CA MET A 1 45.34 -4.02 -28.43
C MET A 1 44.35 -3.11 -29.16
N ARG A 2 43.08 -3.12 -28.78
CA ARG A 2 42.03 -2.19 -29.24
C ARG A 2 41.17 -1.82 -28.03
N PRO A 3 40.66 -0.57 -27.92
CA PRO A 3 40.33 0.09 -26.66
C PRO A 3 38.94 -0.25 -26.09
N SER A 4 38.85 -0.08 -24.77
CA SER A 4 37.69 -0.18 -23.89
C SER A 4 36.55 0.77 -24.25
N THR A 5 35.30 0.27 -24.15
CA THR A 5 34.13 1.10 -23.85
C THR A 5 33.23 0.35 -22.87
N THR A 6 33.46 0.60 -21.57
CA THR A 6 32.50 0.33 -20.50
C THR A 6 31.31 1.25 -20.69
N THR A 7 30.17 0.68 -21.08
CA THR A 7 28.91 1.42 -21.20
C THR A 7 28.18 1.42 -19.86
N GLY A 8 28.13 2.60 -19.24
CA GLY A 8 26.91 3.12 -18.62
C GLY A 8 26.52 2.56 -17.25
N GLU A 9 27.36 2.74 -16.23
CA GLU A 9 26.87 2.77 -14.84
C GLU A 9 26.09 4.08 -14.63
N LEU A 10 24.76 4.00 -14.64
CA LEU A 10 23.91 5.11 -14.19
C LEU A 10 24.01 5.19 -12.67
N LYS A 11 24.79 6.16 -12.19
CA LYS A 11 24.80 6.54 -10.77
C LYS A 11 23.42 7.13 -10.42
N PRO A 12 22.74 6.66 -9.36
CA PRO A 12 21.57 7.37 -8.86
C PRO A 12 22.02 8.73 -8.34
N ALA A 13 21.39 9.79 -8.83
CA ALA A 13 21.61 11.14 -8.34
C ALA A 13 21.29 11.21 -6.84
N GLU A 14 22.33 11.45 -6.04
CA GLU A 14 22.21 11.90 -4.67
C GLU A 14 21.75 13.35 -4.67
N GLY A 15 20.60 13.61 -4.06
CA GLY A 15 20.10 14.96 -3.80
C GLY A 15 18.69 15.17 -4.32
N LEU A 16 17.70 14.87 -3.47
CA LEU A 16 16.56 15.71 -3.09
C LEU A 16 15.67 14.85 -2.18
N GLY A 17 15.29 15.41 -1.03
CA GLY A 17 14.60 14.71 0.05
C GLY A 17 13.21 14.17 -0.31
N THR A 18 12.76 13.23 0.52
CA THR A 18 11.39 12.70 0.65
C THR A 18 10.79 12.08 -0.61
N GLY A 19 11.28 10.90 -0.98
CA GLY A 19 10.57 10.00 -1.90
C GLY A 19 10.76 8.58 -1.42
N LYS A 20 9.79 8.05 -0.65
CA LYS A 20 9.67 6.60 -0.45
C LYS A 20 9.57 6.02 -1.87
N ARG A 21 10.63 5.33 -2.30
CA ARG A 21 10.89 5.05 -3.72
C ARG A 21 9.79 4.13 -4.25
N ALA A 22 9.39 4.27 -5.51
CA ALA A 22 8.41 3.35 -6.13
C ALA A 22 8.79 1.85 -6.02
N GLY A 23 10.07 1.54 -5.74
CA GLY A 23 10.52 0.19 -5.39
C GLY A 23 10.03 -0.30 -4.02
N ASP A 24 9.92 0.59 -3.03
CA ASP A 24 9.48 0.29 -1.66
C ASP A 24 7.97 -0.04 -1.64
N GLU A 25 7.18 0.72 -2.42
CA GLU A 25 5.76 0.45 -2.64
C GLU A 25 5.51 -0.89 -3.32
N LYS A 26 6.25 -1.18 -4.41
CA LYS A 26 6.17 -2.49 -5.07
C LYS A 26 6.56 -3.64 -4.15
N GLU A 27 7.57 -3.45 -3.31
CA GLU A 27 7.99 -4.45 -2.34
C GLU A 27 6.90 -4.70 -1.29
N PHE A 28 6.32 -3.63 -0.73
CA PHE A 28 5.21 -3.74 0.22
C PHE A 28 4.00 -4.49 -0.37
N LEU A 29 3.54 -4.08 -1.55
CA LEU A 29 2.40 -4.71 -2.21
C LEU A 29 2.67 -6.18 -2.51
N SER A 30 3.90 -6.52 -2.93
CA SER A 30 4.31 -7.91 -3.14
C SER A 30 4.28 -8.71 -1.83
N ARG A 31 4.79 -8.15 -0.74
CA ARG A 31 4.76 -8.77 0.59
C ARG A 31 3.35 -9.02 1.10
N ILE A 32 2.41 -8.09 0.86
CA ILE A 32 1.00 -8.34 1.20
C ILE A 32 0.49 -9.57 0.47
N ILE A 33 0.66 -9.63 -0.85
CA ILE A 33 0.17 -10.75 -1.65
C ILE A 33 0.77 -12.08 -1.19
N GLU A 34 2.07 -12.12 -0.94
CA GLU A 34 2.76 -13.32 -0.45
C GLU A 34 2.22 -13.76 0.92
N GLU A 35 2.20 -12.86 1.90
CA GLU A 35 1.74 -13.17 3.27
C GLU A 35 0.26 -13.57 3.29
N VAL A 36 -0.55 -12.97 2.41
CA VAL A 36 -1.95 -13.31 2.23
C VAL A 36 -2.14 -14.71 1.63
N ASN A 37 -1.42 -15.02 0.55
CA ASN A 37 -1.50 -16.32 -0.11
C ASN A 37 -1.06 -17.43 0.84
N GLU A 38 0.03 -17.23 1.58
CA GLU A 38 0.53 -18.20 2.56
C GLU A 38 -0.44 -18.40 3.74
N ARG A 39 -0.99 -17.31 4.28
CA ARG A 39 -1.80 -17.36 5.51
C ARG A 39 -3.25 -17.79 5.26
N PHE A 40 -3.83 -17.40 4.13
CA PHE A 40 -5.26 -17.56 3.87
C PHE A 40 -5.57 -18.49 2.68
N GLY A 41 -4.55 -19.10 2.08
CA GLY A 41 -4.68 -20.04 0.97
C GLY A 41 -5.32 -19.39 -0.26
N THR A 42 -4.98 -18.13 -0.53
CA THR A 42 -5.42 -17.41 -1.72
C THR A 42 -4.42 -17.57 -2.85
N ASP A 43 -4.89 -17.33 -4.07
CA ASP A 43 -4.08 -17.34 -5.30
C ASP A 43 -4.03 -15.92 -5.90
N PHE A 44 -3.83 -14.90 -5.07
CA PHE A 44 -3.70 -13.54 -5.58
C PHE A 44 -2.40 -13.39 -6.36
N THR A 45 -2.51 -12.65 -7.46
CA THR A 45 -1.49 -12.52 -8.49
C THR A 45 -0.91 -11.11 -8.52
N GLU A 46 0.03 -10.86 -9.42
CA GLU A 46 0.52 -9.50 -9.67
C GLU A 46 -0.58 -8.55 -10.19
N GLY A 47 -1.60 -9.07 -10.87
CA GLY A 47 -2.75 -8.27 -11.30
C GLY A 47 -3.55 -7.74 -10.10
N ASP A 48 -3.65 -8.54 -9.04
CA ASP A 48 -4.35 -8.18 -7.80
C ASP A 48 -3.61 -7.08 -7.01
N LYS A 49 -2.30 -6.91 -7.24
CA LYS A 49 -1.53 -5.79 -6.67
C LYS A 49 -2.10 -4.44 -7.09
N VAL A 50 -2.71 -4.33 -8.27
CA VAL A 50 -3.30 -3.08 -8.76
C VAL A 50 -4.44 -2.61 -7.86
N PHE A 51 -5.25 -3.53 -7.35
CA PHE A 51 -6.31 -3.21 -6.40
C PHE A 51 -5.73 -2.61 -5.11
N PHE A 52 -4.72 -3.27 -4.53
CA PHE A 52 -4.09 -2.78 -3.31
C PHE A 52 -3.33 -1.47 -3.52
N ALA A 53 -2.67 -1.30 -4.68
CA ALA A 53 -1.98 -0.06 -5.04
C ALA A 53 -2.94 1.12 -5.18
N GLU A 54 -4.09 0.90 -5.82
CA GLU A 54 -5.13 1.92 -5.96
C GLU A 54 -5.74 2.27 -4.59
N LEU A 55 -6.05 1.26 -3.77
CA LEU A 55 -6.58 1.47 -2.42
C LEU A 55 -5.61 2.29 -1.57
N GLU A 56 -4.33 1.92 -1.59
CA GLU A 56 -3.27 2.64 -0.87
C GLU A 56 -3.14 4.09 -1.37
N THR A 57 -3.16 4.32 -2.69
CA THR A 57 -3.10 5.66 -3.29
C THR A 57 -4.27 6.53 -2.84
N ARG A 58 -5.49 5.98 -2.83
CA ARG A 58 -6.69 6.68 -2.35
C ARG A 58 -6.61 7.03 -0.87
N LEU A 59 -6.08 6.12 -0.05
CA LEU A 59 -5.92 6.32 1.38
C LEU A 59 -4.83 7.36 1.71
N ALA A 60 -3.67 7.27 1.06
CA ALA A 60 -2.57 8.22 1.23
C ALA A 60 -2.91 9.62 0.69
N GLY A 61 -3.73 9.69 -0.36
CA GLY A 61 -4.24 10.94 -0.94
C GLY A 61 -5.43 11.55 -0.20
N ASN A 62 -5.96 10.89 0.85
CA ASN A 62 -7.13 11.40 1.56
C ASN A 62 -6.76 12.60 2.44
N GLU A 63 -7.43 13.74 2.20
CA GLU A 63 -7.17 14.99 2.91
C GLU A 63 -7.46 14.87 4.41
N THR A 64 -8.56 14.20 4.79
CA THR A 64 -8.93 14.01 6.21
C THR A 64 -7.88 13.20 6.96
N LEU A 65 -7.30 12.17 6.34
CA LEU A 65 -6.19 11.41 6.94
C LEU A 65 -4.92 12.25 7.05
N SER A 66 -4.60 13.02 6.00
CA SER A 66 -3.43 13.91 5.99
C SER A 66 -3.51 15.00 7.07
N GLU A 67 -4.67 15.61 7.28
CA GLU A 67 -4.88 16.61 8.33
C GLU A 67 -4.90 15.99 9.72
N SER A 68 -5.54 14.83 9.85
CA SER A 68 -5.58 14.08 11.10
C SER A 68 -4.19 13.65 11.53
N ALA A 69 -3.33 13.22 10.60
CA ALA A 69 -1.97 12.76 10.90
C ALA A 69 -1.07 13.87 11.48
N LYS A 70 -1.33 15.14 11.15
CA LYS A 70 -0.58 16.30 11.65
C LYS A 70 -0.95 16.68 13.09
N THR A 71 -2.15 16.34 13.53
CA THR A 71 -2.76 16.88 14.75
C THR A 71 -3.08 15.82 15.80
N LYS A 72 -3.28 14.57 15.38
CA LYS A 72 -3.71 13.46 16.25
C LYS A 72 -2.58 12.50 16.57
N THR A 73 -2.75 11.74 17.66
CA THR A 73 -1.90 10.60 17.99
C THR A 73 -2.10 9.46 16.98
N LYS A 74 -1.13 8.53 16.91
CA LYS A 74 -1.22 7.35 16.02
C LYS A 74 -2.50 6.53 16.26
N GLU A 75 -2.90 6.37 17.52
CA GLU A 75 -4.10 5.61 17.90
C GLU A 75 -5.39 6.29 17.42
N ALA A 76 -5.49 7.61 17.61
CA ALA A 76 -6.62 8.39 17.13
C ALA A 76 -6.67 8.42 15.59
N LEU A 77 -5.51 8.47 14.92
CA LEU A 77 -5.44 8.36 13.47
C LEU A 77 -5.86 6.97 12.97
N LYS A 78 -5.53 5.88 13.69
CA LYS A 78 -5.95 4.52 13.34
C LYS A 78 -7.47 4.38 13.30
N LEU A 79 -8.19 5.08 14.18
CA LEU A 79 -9.66 5.12 14.18
C LEU A 79 -10.22 5.85 12.95
N VAL A 80 -9.66 7.01 12.61
CA VAL A 80 -10.06 7.75 11.40
C VAL A 80 -9.75 6.93 10.15
N PHE A 81 -8.56 6.33 10.11
CA PHE A 81 -8.13 5.44 9.04
C PHE A 81 -9.10 4.27 8.85
N ALA A 82 -9.53 3.61 9.92
CA ALA A 82 -10.44 2.48 9.82
C ALA A 82 -11.74 2.85 9.10
N HIS A 83 -12.29 4.04 9.38
CA HIS A 83 -13.50 4.53 8.72
C HIS A 83 -13.27 4.84 7.24
N ILE A 84 -12.20 5.57 6.92
CA ILE A 84 -11.86 5.91 5.53
C ILE A 84 -11.49 4.66 4.71
N PHE A 85 -10.81 3.69 5.31
CA PHE A 85 -10.52 2.40 4.69
C PHE A 85 -11.79 1.69 4.25
N GLU A 86 -12.79 1.61 5.13
CA GLU A 86 -14.07 0.93 4.82
C GLU A 86 -14.84 1.68 3.73
N ASP A 87 -14.87 3.01 3.79
CA ASP A 87 -15.47 3.85 2.75
C ASP A 87 -14.82 3.62 1.38
N GLN A 88 -13.48 3.75 1.30
CA GLN A 88 -12.75 3.54 0.05
C GLN A 88 -12.90 2.11 -0.46
N LEU A 89 -12.84 1.12 0.43
CA LEU A 89 -13.07 -0.29 0.09
C LEU A 89 -14.45 -0.50 -0.55
N HIS A 90 -15.51 0.10 0.01
CA HIS A 90 -16.86 0.04 -0.57
C HIS A 90 -16.91 0.65 -1.97
N THR A 91 -16.21 1.76 -2.23
CA THR A 91 -16.17 2.36 -3.58
C THR A 91 -15.44 1.51 -4.61
N MET A 92 -14.60 0.57 -4.17
CA MET A 92 -13.79 -0.29 -5.03
C MET A 92 -14.37 -1.70 -5.23
N VAL A 93 -15.61 -1.94 -4.80
CA VAL A 93 -16.28 -3.24 -4.95
C VAL A 93 -16.32 -3.73 -6.40
N GLU A 94 -16.47 -2.82 -7.36
CA GLU A 94 -16.53 -3.15 -8.79
C GLU A 94 -15.14 -3.38 -9.43
N SER A 95 -14.07 -2.83 -8.83
CA SER A 95 -12.71 -2.96 -9.36
C SER A 95 -12.13 -4.37 -9.16
N ASN A 96 -12.42 -4.99 -8.01
CA ASN A 96 -12.06 -6.40 -7.76
C ASN A 96 -12.99 -7.00 -6.68
N PHE A 97 -14.09 -7.59 -7.14
CA PHE A 97 -15.14 -8.11 -6.25
C PHE A 97 -14.66 -9.26 -5.36
N ASP A 98 -13.79 -10.14 -5.86
CA ASP A 98 -13.29 -11.28 -5.09
C ASP A 98 -12.42 -10.84 -3.91
N ILE A 99 -11.51 -9.88 -4.12
CA ILE A 99 -10.71 -9.29 -3.03
C ILE A 99 -11.61 -8.57 -2.04
N TYR A 100 -12.52 -7.73 -2.54
CA TYR A 100 -13.49 -7.02 -1.69
C TYR A 100 -14.26 -7.99 -0.80
N LYS A 101 -14.87 -9.02 -1.40
CA LYS A 101 -15.64 -10.04 -0.71
C LYS A 101 -14.80 -10.75 0.35
N LYS A 102 -13.54 -11.09 0.03
CA LYS A 102 -12.61 -11.71 1.00
C LYS A 102 -12.33 -10.80 2.20
N ILE A 103 -12.11 -9.49 1.97
CA ILE A 103 -11.90 -8.49 3.03
C ILE A 103 -13.12 -8.36 3.94
N VAL A 104 -14.33 -8.42 3.38
CA VAL A 104 -15.57 -8.26 4.14
C VAL A 104 -16.00 -9.54 4.85
N GLU A 105 -15.91 -10.71 4.20
CA GLU A 105 -16.41 -11.98 4.75
C GLU A 105 -15.42 -12.67 5.70
N ASN A 106 -14.12 -12.42 5.55
CA ASN A 106 -13.11 -12.95 6.46
C ASN A 106 -12.55 -11.83 7.33
N ALA A 107 -13.06 -11.72 8.56
CA ALA A 107 -12.67 -10.68 9.50
C ALA A 107 -11.16 -10.68 9.82
N GLU A 108 -10.53 -11.86 9.92
CA GLU A 108 -9.08 -11.95 10.15
C GLU A 108 -8.31 -11.42 8.94
N PHE A 109 -8.74 -11.78 7.74
CA PHE A 109 -8.18 -11.29 6.49
C PHE A 109 -8.29 -9.77 6.38
N GLY A 110 -9.51 -9.23 6.55
CA GLY A 110 -9.76 -7.80 6.44
C GLY A 110 -9.02 -6.99 7.50
N GLN A 111 -8.94 -7.49 8.74
CA GLN A 111 -8.16 -6.85 9.79
C GLN A 111 -6.66 -6.81 9.46
N PHE A 112 -6.13 -7.92 8.95
CA PHE A 112 -4.73 -8.01 8.53
C PHE A 112 -4.39 -6.99 7.43
N ILE A 113 -5.19 -6.93 6.36
CA ILE A 113 -5.01 -5.95 5.28
C ILE A 113 -5.10 -4.51 5.81
N LYS A 114 -6.14 -4.23 6.61
CA LYS A 114 -6.36 -2.90 7.20
C LYS A 114 -5.16 -2.47 8.04
N GLU A 115 -4.55 -3.38 8.80
CA GLU A 115 -3.39 -3.05 9.63
C GLU A 115 -2.14 -2.78 8.79
N LYS A 116 -1.82 -3.63 7.80
CA LYS A 116 -0.69 -3.41 6.89
C LYS A 116 -0.82 -2.10 6.11
N MET A 117 -2.02 -1.82 5.58
CA MET A 117 -2.32 -0.59 4.87
C MET A 117 -2.18 0.64 5.76
N PHE A 118 -2.60 0.55 7.03
CA PHE A 118 -2.42 1.65 7.97
C PHE A 118 -0.94 1.96 8.20
N GLU A 119 -0.10 0.95 8.41
CA GLU A 119 1.33 1.16 8.65
C GLU A 119 2.01 1.87 7.47
N GLU A 120 1.67 1.47 6.25
CA GLU A 120 2.24 2.10 5.05
C GLU A 120 1.74 3.51 4.81
N VAL A 121 0.41 3.72 4.87
CA VAL A 121 -0.17 5.05 4.70
C VAL A 121 0.35 5.98 5.78
N TYR A 122 0.42 5.53 7.04
CA TYR A 122 1.00 6.31 8.13
C TYR A 122 2.47 6.67 7.89
N SER A 123 3.26 5.75 7.33
CA SER A 123 4.64 6.03 6.93
C SER A 123 4.75 7.05 5.80
N LYS A 124 3.75 7.15 4.92
CA LYS A 124 3.71 8.14 3.82
C LYS A 124 3.20 9.52 4.25
N LEU A 125 2.38 9.57 5.29
CA LEU A 125 1.83 10.82 5.84
C LEU A 125 2.79 11.56 6.79
N LYS A 126 3.87 10.90 7.21
CA LYS A 126 4.95 11.47 8.03
C LYS A 126 6.09 12.01 7.18
#